data_AF-A0A4Q3VE26-F1
#
_entry.id   AF-A0A4Q3VE26-F1
#
_cell.length_a   1.000
_cell.length_b   1.000
_cell.length_c   1.000
_cell.angle_alpha   90.00
_cell.angle_beta   90.00
_cell.angle_gamma   90.00
#
_symmetry.space_group_name_H-M   'P 1'
#
loop_
_entity.id
_entity.type
_entity.pdbx_description
1 polymer ?
#
loop_
_entity_poly.entity_id
_entity_poly.type
_entity_poly.pdbx_seq_one_letter_code
_entity_poly.pdbx_strand_id
1 'polypeptide(L)'
;MTPLGRAVLGAAVGGTIALIAHPSSRPYFFGVGNFDSGDRIRRAMPDFSRNLTVPRNLDDAALWLRIGLEKTVRNEPLKAAELKTLRQLAAQGQEKDRGNAFWPQAQAVLEAKAGNREEATEFWRNAAKRGTWNDRQNPLLQSAVAALGSEKNQAWPYALLNMCRNHASATAVERYARTQLSRANLTSANGAMTRVEVIRNGELIRKGGRTMLDSLVGVKLVDLAVYPPEFMTVSRPKQLYLGRGQLYQTLRAEGMARDIPTLVRTFHENDAWSTIVSPEEAESNFREMAAKAAIYAVLPGAVLVTALVGAVAMGFARATGGGPRIPVSFTIAAVTALTALAWFSSGSLLGAGAVAVCGAFVLYRPRHERTIEVKGLGPLFQFVIGMLSLCAGLSCAFWLTGRSVPAREISASLPALPDWWIDPSATGALAALFVSLIGLVAPAYALVYRVPTARVLALAVKWFGSFLFFGAWILILVGTPLVISADRDLQSRLSKILLNEPVYYLTDGE
;
A
#
# COMPACT_ATOMS: atom_id res chain seq x y z
N MET A 1 42.31 5.21 20.67
CA MET A 1 41.74 4.16 19.79
C MET A 1 42.86 3.27 19.29
N THR A 2 42.70 1.95 19.39
CA THR A 2 43.67 0.98 18.87
C THR A 2 43.74 1.04 17.33
N PRO A 3 44.83 0.57 16.69
CA PRO A 3 44.93 0.46 15.23
C PRO A 3 43.76 -0.32 14.61
N LEU A 4 43.39 -1.45 15.24
CA LEU A 4 42.23 -2.26 14.85
C LEU A 4 40.93 -1.44 14.87
N GLY A 5 40.70 -0.66 15.94
CA GLY A 5 39.51 0.18 16.06
C GLY A 5 39.42 1.28 14.99
N ARG A 6 40.58 1.81 14.56
CA ARG A 6 40.65 2.76 13.44
C ARG A 6 40.33 2.08 12.10
N ALA A 7 40.85 0.87 11.87
CA ALA A 7 40.58 0.10 10.66
C ALA A 7 39.10 -0.29 10.55
N VAL A 8 38.48 -0.78 11.63
CA VAL A 8 37.05 -1.14 11.66
C VAL A 8 36.17 0.09 11.40
N LEU A 9 36.48 1.23 12.03
CA LEU A 9 35.75 2.48 11.79
C LEU A 9 35.90 2.95 10.34
N GLY A 10 37.12 2.88 9.77
CA GLY A 10 37.36 3.23 8.37
C GLY A 10 36.59 2.35 7.40
N ALA A 11 36.57 1.03 7.62
CA ALA A 11 35.79 0.08 6.83
C ALA A 11 34.28 0.33 6.94
N ALA A 12 33.78 0.62 8.15
CA ALA A 12 32.37 0.92 8.39
C ALA A 12 31.93 2.23 7.72
N VAL A 13 32.78 3.27 7.72
CA VAL A 13 32.50 4.53 7.01
C VAL A 13 32.52 4.30 5.50
N GLY A 14 33.56 3.62 4.99
CA GLY A 14 33.67 3.26 3.58
C GLY A 14 32.50 2.43 3.09
N GLY A 15 32.06 1.43 3.86
CA GLY A 15 30.90 0.59 3.57
C GLY A 15 29.60 1.38 3.53
N THR A 16 29.40 2.33 4.46
CA THR A 16 28.21 3.19 4.47
C THR A 16 28.17 4.10 3.25
N ILE A 17 29.30 4.72 2.90
CA ILE A 17 29.41 5.59 1.72
C ILE A 17 29.19 4.76 0.45
N ALA A 18 29.76 3.55 0.37
CA ALA A 18 29.54 2.64 -0.74
C ALA A 18 28.05 2.26 -0.88
N LEU A 19 27.37 1.95 0.22
CA LEU A 19 25.93 1.68 0.23
C LEU A 19 25.10 2.89 -0.21
N ILE A 20 25.46 4.11 0.20
CA ILE A 20 24.73 5.32 -0.23
C ILE A 20 24.98 5.61 -1.72
N ALA A 21 26.20 5.40 -2.19
CA ALA A 21 26.60 5.67 -3.57
C ALA A 21 26.11 4.60 -4.56
N HIS A 22 25.92 3.36 -4.11
CA HIS A 22 25.59 2.25 -5.00
C HIS A 22 24.17 2.39 -5.57
N PRO A 23 23.98 2.28 -6.91
CA PRO A 23 22.71 2.58 -7.57
C PRO A 23 21.51 1.76 -7.06
N SER A 24 21.72 0.52 -6.64
CA SER A 24 20.63 -0.35 -6.15
C SER A 24 20.16 -0.01 -4.74
N SER A 25 21.01 0.56 -3.88
CA SER A 25 20.69 0.88 -2.48
C SER A 25 20.35 2.35 -2.28
N ARG A 26 20.83 3.22 -3.19
CA ARG A 26 20.56 4.66 -3.18
C ARG A 26 19.07 5.03 -2.99
N PRO A 27 18.08 4.40 -3.67
CA PRO A 27 16.68 4.75 -3.50
C PRO A 27 16.17 4.58 -2.06
N TYR A 28 16.72 3.61 -1.31
CA TYR A 28 16.31 3.30 0.06
C TYR A 28 16.81 4.33 1.10
N PHE A 29 17.94 4.99 0.82
CA PHE A 29 18.46 6.06 1.67
C PHE A 29 17.75 7.39 1.44
N PHE A 30 17.41 7.70 0.19
CA PHE A 30 16.75 8.96 -0.18
C PHE A 30 15.22 8.89 -0.15
N GLY A 31 14.63 7.72 0.07
CA GLY A 31 13.17 7.52 0.13
C GLY A 31 12.45 8.31 1.24
N VAL A 32 13.16 8.68 2.32
CA VAL A 32 12.59 9.52 3.40
C VAL A 32 12.35 10.97 2.94
N GLY A 33 13.19 11.49 2.04
CA GLY A 33 13.20 12.91 1.64
C GLY A 33 12.67 13.18 0.23
N ASN A 34 12.44 12.14 -0.58
CA ASN A 34 11.87 12.29 -1.91
C ASN A 34 10.35 12.40 -1.83
N PHE A 35 9.83 13.64 -1.78
CA PHE A 35 8.41 13.92 -1.69
C PHE A 35 7.64 13.79 -3.02
N ASP A 36 8.34 13.77 -4.16
CA ASP A 36 7.71 13.83 -5.48
C ASP A 36 7.44 12.46 -6.13
N SER A 37 7.91 11.36 -5.54
CA SER A 37 7.82 10.02 -6.16
C SER A 37 6.39 9.52 -6.33
N GLY A 38 5.50 9.83 -5.38
CA GLY A 38 4.09 9.43 -5.39
C GLY A 38 3.32 10.14 -6.49
N ASP A 39 3.52 11.46 -6.60
CA ASP A 39 2.96 12.26 -7.69
C ASP A 39 3.51 11.86 -9.05
N ARG A 40 4.77 11.41 -9.14
CA ARG A 40 5.30 10.86 -10.40
C ARG A 40 4.61 9.56 -10.78
N ILE A 41 4.42 8.65 -9.83
CA ILE A 41 3.68 7.41 -10.07
C ILE A 41 2.25 7.73 -10.48
N ARG A 42 1.54 8.58 -9.73
CA ARG A 42 0.17 9.01 -10.06
C ARG A 42 0.07 9.69 -11.42
N ARG A 43 1.06 10.51 -11.81
CA ARG A 43 1.13 11.13 -13.15
C ARG A 43 1.47 10.13 -14.26
N ALA A 44 2.26 9.10 -13.95
CA ALA A 44 2.58 8.00 -14.86
C ALA A 44 1.43 7.00 -14.97
N MET A 45 0.55 6.94 -13.96
CA MET A 45 -0.69 6.19 -14.06
C MET A 45 -1.62 6.85 -15.06
N PRO A 46 -2.36 6.05 -15.85
CA PRO A 46 -3.44 6.57 -16.64
C PRO A 46 -4.43 7.32 -15.74
N ASP A 47 -4.61 8.63 -15.97
CA ASP A 47 -5.59 9.40 -15.21
C ASP A 47 -6.99 8.92 -15.61
N PHE A 48 -7.60 8.10 -14.75
CA PHE A 48 -8.97 7.65 -14.93
C PHE A 48 -10.00 8.78 -14.75
N SER A 49 -9.56 10.00 -14.39
CA SER A 49 -10.41 11.11 -13.97
C SER A 49 -10.30 12.41 -14.80
N ARG A 50 -9.33 12.57 -15.73
CA ARG A 50 -9.20 13.82 -16.53
C ARG A 50 -8.81 13.64 -18.00
N ASN A 51 -9.30 14.61 -18.80
CA ASN A 51 -8.98 14.96 -20.18
C ASN A 51 -8.31 13.87 -20.99
N LEU A 52 -9.15 12.93 -21.40
CA LEU A 52 -8.74 11.87 -22.27
C LEU A 52 -8.30 12.44 -23.63
N THR A 53 -7.03 12.24 -23.97
CA THR A 53 -6.52 12.49 -25.31
C THR A 53 -7.08 11.47 -26.29
N VAL A 54 -7.24 11.84 -27.56
CA VAL A 54 -7.71 10.94 -28.62
C VAL A 54 -6.93 9.60 -28.57
N PRO A 55 -7.61 8.44 -28.49
CA PRO A 55 -6.95 7.14 -28.40
C PRO A 55 -6.00 6.90 -29.57
N ARG A 56 -4.77 6.46 -29.28
CA ARG A 56 -3.78 6.15 -30.33
C ARG A 56 -3.72 4.65 -30.61
N ASN A 57 -4.06 3.83 -29.62
CA ASN A 57 -4.00 2.37 -29.68
C ASN A 57 -5.20 1.73 -28.95
N LEU A 58 -5.22 0.40 -28.89
CA LEU A 58 -6.28 -0.35 -28.20
C LEU A 58 -6.25 -0.19 -26.68
N ASP A 59 -5.09 0.01 -26.08
CA ASP A 59 -4.96 0.17 -24.64
C ASP A 59 -5.57 1.52 -24.19
N ASP A 60 -5.33 2.59 -24.96
CA ASP A 60 -5.96 3.89 -24.77
C ASP A 60 -7.48 3.79 -24.97
N ALA A 61 -7.93 3.08 -26.01
CA ALA A 61 -9.37 2.89 -26.24
C ALA A 61 -10.04 2.14 -25.08
N ALA A 62 -9.38 1.11 -24.54
CA ALA A 62 -9.85 0.38 -23.37
C ALA A 62 -9.85 1.25 -22.10
N LEU A 63 -8.87 2.15 -21.93
CA LEU A 63 -8.87 3.15 -20.87
C LEU A 63 -10.10 4.06 -20.94
N TRP A 64 -10.40 4.61 -22.12
CA TRP A 64 -11.60 5.44 -22.33
C TRP A 64 -12.88 4.69 -21.96
N LEU A 65 -13.01 3.43 -22.40
CA LEU A 65 -14.16 2.60 -22.06
C LEU A 65 -14.28 2.38 -20.55
N ARG A 66 -13.18 2.08 -19.86
CA ARG A 66 -13.18 1.88 -18.40
C ARG A 66 -13.70 3.10 -17.65
N ILE A 67 -13.26 4.30 -18.03
CA ILE A 67 -13.71 5.56 -17.43
C ILE A 67 -15.20 5.78 -17.69
N GLY A 68 -15.67 5.49 -18.91
CA GLY A 68 -17.10 5.54 -19.23
C GLY A 68 -17.95 4.56 -18.43
N LEU A 69 -17.44 3.34 -18.23
CA LEU A 69 -18.09 2.31 -17.42
C LEU A 69 -18.08 2.68 -15.92
N GLU A 70 -17.01 3.30 -15.43
CA GLU A 70 -16.92 3.84 -14.07
C GLU A 70 -17.96 4.91 -13.80
N LYS A 71 -18.11 5.90 -14.70
CA LYS A 71 -19.21 6.88 -14.64
C LYS A 71 -20.57 6.19 -14.56
N THR A 72 -20.75 5.13 -15.36
CA THR A 72 -21.99 4.34 -15.35
C THR A 72 -22.22 3.64 -14.00
N VAL A 73 -21.18 3.07 -13.39
CA VAL A 73 -21.25 2.45 -12.05
C VAL A 73 -21.52 3.50 -10.95
N ARG A 74 -20.98 4.70 -11.08
CA ARG A 74 -21.24 5.82 -10.16
C ARG A 74 -22.58 6.53 -10.38
N ASN A 75 -23.36 6.09 -11.37
CA ASN A 75 -24.59 6.74 -11.82
C ASN A 75 -24.38 8.21 -12.27
N GLU A 76 -23.17 8.55 -12.70
CA GLU A 76 -22.88 9.84 -13.30
C GLU A 76 -23.41 9.89 -14.73
N PRO A 77 -23.95 11.03 -15.19
CA PRO A 77 -24.45 11.16 -16.56
C PRO A 77 -23.29 11.17 -17.57
N LEU A 78 -23.44 10.39 -18.65
CA LEU A 78 -22.58 10.47 -19.83
C LEU A 78 -23.20 11.44 -20.84
N LYS A 79 -22.43 12.39 -21.36
CA LYS A 79 -22.90 13.28 -22.43
C LYS A 79 -23.14 12.47 -23.70
N ALA A 80 -24.10 12.87 -24.54
CA ALA A 80 -24.42 12.16 -25.78
C ALA A 80 -23.19 12.01 -26.71
N ALA A 81 -22.34 13.04 -26.80
CA ALA A 81 -21.09 12.98 -27.55
C ALA A 81 -20.09 11.98 -26.96
N GLU A 82 -19.95 11.93 -25.63
CA GLU A 82 -19.08 10.95 -24.95
C GLU A 82 -19.57 9.52 -25.21
N LEU A 83 -20.88 9.28 -25.06
CA LEU A 83 -21.49 7.98 -25.30
C LEU A 83 -21.28 7.52 -26.75
N LYS A 84 -21.44 8.42 -27.73
CA LYS A 84 -21.16 8.13 -29.15
C LYS A 84 -19.70 7.73 -29.35
N THR A 85 -18.76 8.47 -28.78
CA THR A 85 -17.32 8.16 -28.88
C THR A 85 -17.01 6.80 -28.25
N LEU A 86 -17.51 6.52 -27.04
CA LEU A 86 -17.30 5.25 -26.36
C LEU A 86 -17.83 4.06 -27.18
N ARG A 87 -19.02 4.19 -27.76
CA ARG A 87 -19.61 3.18 -28.66
C ARG A 87 -18.73 2.94 -29.90
N GLN A 88 -18.22 4.00 -30.50
CA GLN A 88 -17.31 3.88 -31.65
C GLN A 88 -16.00 3.17 -31.27
N LEU A 89 -15.43 3.49 -30.10
CA LEU A 89 -14.21 2.86 -29.61
C LEU A 89 -14.40 1.38 -29.30
N ALA A 90 -15.51 0.99 -28.68
CA ALA A 90 -15.83 -0.41 -28.44
C ALA A 90 -16.05 -1.19 -29.75
N ALA A 91 -16.73 -0.61 -30.73
CA ALA A 91 -16.88 -1.22 -32.06
C ALA A 91 -15.52 -1.41 -32.76
N GLN A 92 -14.67 -0.39 -32.79
CA GLN A 92 -13.32 -0.49 -33.37
C GLN A 92 -12.44 -1.50 -32.62
N GLY A 93 -12.55 -1.56 -31.29
CA GLY A 93 -11.86 -2.54 -30.46
C GLY A 93 -12.29 -3.96 -30.80
N GLN A 94 -13.59 -4.19 -30.95
CA GLN A 94 -14.15 -5.48 -31.36
C GLN A 94 -13.65 -5.92 -32.75
N GLU A 95 -13.47 -5.00 -33.70
CA GLU A 95 -12.95 -5.33 -35.02
C GLU A 95 -11.47 -5.74 -35.00
N LYS A 96 -10.66 -5.04 -34.20
CA LYS A 96 -9.20 -5.23 -34.10
C LYS A 96 -8.81 -6.37 -33.15
N ASP A 97 -9.61 -6.66 -32.14
CA ASP A 97 -9.38 -7.68 -31.11
C ASP A 97 -10.61 -8.59 -30.99
N ARG A 98 -10.91 -9.30 -32.09
CA ARG A 98 -12.15 -10.08 -32.29
C ARG A 98 -12.35 -11.22 -31.30
N GLY A 99 -11.28 -11.69 -30.66
CA GLY A 99 -11.33 -12.81 -29.71
C GLY A 99 -11.74 -12.40 -28.30
N ASN A 100 -11.68 -11.10 -27.99
CA ASN A 100 -11.84 -10.57 -26.64
C ASN A 100 -13.28 -10.13 -26.36
N ALA A 101 -13.85 -10.69 -25.30
CA ALA A 101 -15.21 -10.44 -24.83
C ALA A 101 -15.40 -9.05 -24.22
N PHE A 102 -14.33 -8.40 -23.74
CA PHE A 102 -14.40 -7.09 -23.11
C PHE A 102 -15.13 -6.06 -23.99
N TRP A 103 -14.81 -6.00 -25.28
CA TRP A 103 -15.38 -5.02 -26.22
C TRP A 103 -16.90 -5.15 -26.40
N PRO A 104 -17.45 -6.33 -26.79
CA PRO A 104 -18.89 -6.49 -26.90
C PRO A 104 -19.61 -6.40 -25.55
N GLN A 105 -18.99 -6.80 -24.42
CA GLN A 105 -19.59 -6.61 -23.10
C GLN A 105 -19.71 -5.11 -22.74
N ALA A 106 -18.66 -4.33 -22.97
CA ALA A 106 -18.69 -2.88 -22.76
C ALA A 106 -19.74 -2.22 -23.68
N GLN A 107 -19.79 -2.62 -24.95
CA GLN A 107 -20.79 -2.12 -25.89
C GLN A 107 -22.22 -2.42 -25.42
N ALA A 108 -22.49 -3.64 -24.93
CA ALA A 108 -23.80 -4.02 -24.40
C ALA A 108 -24.25 -3.09 -23.26
N VAL A 109 -23.34 -2.76 -22.33
CA VAL A 109 -23.62 -1.82 -21.23
C VAL A 109 -23.93 -0.42 -21.78
N LEU A 110 -23.15 0.07 -22.73
CA LEU A 110 -23.31 1.41 -23.32
C LEU A 110 -24.59 1.54 -24.14
N GLU A 111 -24.94 0.54 -24.95
CA GLU A 111 -26.21 0.52 -25.69
C GLU A 111 -27.42 0.47 -24.75
N ALA A 112 -27.33 -0.30 -23.66
CA ALA A 112 -28.37 -0.34 -22.66
C ALA A 112 -28.56 1.02 -21.97
N LYS A 113 -27.46 1.74 -21.72
CA LYS A 113 -27.48 3.11 -21.19
C LYS A 113 -28.05 4.11 -22.19
N ALA A 114 -27.84 3.89 -23.49
CA ALA A 114 -28.41 4.68 -24.58
C ALA A 114 -29.92 4.44 -24.79
N GLY A 115 -30.48 3.37 -24.21
CA GLY A 115 -31.87 2.95 -24.42
C GLY A 115 -32.06 1.93 -25.54
N ASN A 116 -30.98 1.56 -26.25
CA ASN A 116 -30.98 0.63 -27.38
C ASN A 116 -30.95 -0.83 -26.89
N ARG A 117 -32.07 -1.32 -26.38
CA ARG A 117 -32.13 -2.63 -25.69
C ARG A 117 -31.85 -3.83 -26.60
N GLU A 118 -32.30 -3.77 -27.85
CA GLU A 118 -32.11 -4.86 -28.81
C GLU A 118 -30.63 -4.99 -29.19
N GLU A 119 -29.99 -3.89 -29.59
CA GLU A 119 -28.55 -3.82 -29.87
C GLU A 119 -27.74 -4.28 -28.66
N ALA A 120 -28.08 -3.81 -27.45
CA ALA A 120 -27.42 -4.23 -26.22
C ALA A 120 -27.46 -5.74 -26.02
N THR A 121 -28.63 -6.35 -26.27
CA THR A 121 -28.82 -7.80 -26.14
C THR A 121 -27.98 -8.52 -27.18
N GLU A 122 -27.95 -8.06 -28.42
CA GLU A 122 -27.13 -8.67 -29.47
C GLU A 122 -25.63 -8.65 -29.12
N PHE A 123 -25.10 -7.51 -28.65
CA PHE A 123 -23.73 -7.41 -28.19
C PHE A 123 -23.44 -8.35 -27.01
N TRP A 124 -24.39 -8.50 -26.08
CA TRP A 124 -24.28 -9.46 -24.98
C TRP A 124 -24.17 -10.92 -25.46
N ARG A 125 -25.01 -11.32 -26.41
CA ARG A 125 -24.94 -12.66 -27.03
C ARG A 125 -23.62 -12.86 -27.76
N ASN A 126 -23.17 -11.84 -28.47
CA ASN A 126 -21.92 -11.87 -29.22
C ASN A 126 -20.70 -11.95 -28.29
N ALA A 127 -20.76 -11.36 -27.10
CA ALA A 127 -19.73 -11.50 -26.08
C ALA A 127 -19.62 -12.94 -25.55
N ALA A 128 -20.76 -13.61 -25.31
CA ALA A 128 -20.80 -14.98 -24.80
C ALA A 128 -20.17 -16.01 -25.75
N LYS A 129 -19.94 -15.64 -27.02
CA LYS A 129 -19.31 -16.49 -28.05
C LYS A 129 -17.80 -16.24 -28.20
N ARG A 130 -17.23 -15.31 -27.44
CA ARG A 130 -15.80 -14.95 -27.50
C ARG A 130 -14.95 -15.94 -26.70
N GLY A 131 -13.65 -15.96 -26.97
CA GLY A 131 -12.73 -16.95 -26.40
C GLY A 131 -11.96 -16.47 -25.18
N THR A 132 -11.76 -15.16 -25.02
CA THR A 132 -10.97 -14.58 -23.93
C THR A 132 -11.63 -13.34 -23.37
N TRP A 133 -11.23 -12.92 -22.17
CA TRP A 133 -11.56 -11.63 -21.61
C TRP A 133 -10.28 -10.92 -21.15
N ASN A 134 -10.12 -9.67 -21.55
CA ASN A 134 -9.01 -8.82 -21.14
C ASN A 134 -9.43 -7.35 -21.24
N ASP A 135 -9.50 -6.67 -20.11
CA ASP A 135 -9.82 -5.23 -20.02
C ASP A 135 -8.63 -4.31 -20.38
N ARG A 136 -7.48 -4.92 -20.71
CA ARG A 136 -6.24 -4.27 -21.14
C ARG A 136 -5.67 -3.30 -20.09
N GLN A 137 -5.94 -3.52 -18.80
CA GLN A 137 -5.34 -2.73 -17.74
C GLN A 137 -3.84 -3.01 -17.57
N ASN A 138 -3.43 -4.27 -17.67
CA ASN A 138 -2.05 -4.69 -17.36
C ASN A 138 -0.97 -4.01 -18.20
N PRO A 139 -1.09 -3.87 -19.55
CA PRO A 139 -0.07 -3.18 -20.35
C PRO A 139 0.16 -1.74 -19.91
N LEU A 140 -0.90 -1.03 -19.52
CA LEU A 140 -0.82 0.35 -19.03
C LEU A 140 -0.09 0.41 -17.68
N LEU A 141 -0.41 -0.51 -16.77
CA LEU A 141 0.30 -0.62 -15.48
C LEU A 141 1.78 -0.98 -15.67
N GLN A 142 2.11 -1.88 -16.61
CA GLN A 142 3.48 -2.21 -16.95
C GLN A 142 4.25 -1.01 -17.54
N SER A 143 3.60 -0.21 -18.39
CA SER A 143 4.22 1.03 -18.89
C SER A 143 4.46 2.04 -17.77
N ALA A 144 3.55 2.12 -16.79
CA ALA A 144 3.74 2.95 -15.61
C ALA A 144 4.94 2.47 -14.78
N VAL A 145 5.10 1.14 -14.58
CA VAL A 145 6.30 0.55 -13.93
C VAL A 145 7.58 0.91 -14.69
N ALA A 146 7.59 0.79 -16.01
CA ALA A 146 8.76 1.09 -16.83
C ALA A 146 9.19 2.56 -16.70
N ALA A 147 8.25 3.47 -16.47
CA ALA A 147 8.50 4.89 -16.28
C ALA A 147 9.14 5.25 -14.91
N LEU A 148 9.19 4.32 -13.95
CA LEU A 148 9.67 4.58 -12.57
C LEU A 148 11.19 4.65 -12.42
N GLY A 149 11.96 4.44 -13.48
CA GLY A 149 13.42 4.55 -13.45
C GLY A 149 14.05 3.58 -12.43
N SER A 150 14.72 4.11 -11.40
CA SER A 150 15.35 3.31 -10.33
C SER A 150 14.38 2.80 -9.27
N GLU A 151 13.20 3.41 -9.13
CA GLU A 151 12.19 3.01 -8.13
C GLU A 151 11.51 1.68 -8.50
N LYS A 152 11.59 1.24 -9.77
CA LYS A 152 11.10 -0.08 -10.22
C LYS A 152 11.75 -1.27 -9.50
N ASN A 153 12.89 -1.03 -8.84
CA ASN A 153 13.63 -2.03 -8.06
C ASN A 153 13.15 -2.11 -6.60
N GLN A 154 12.13 -1.33 -6.24
CA GLN A 154 11.50 -1.35 -4.92
C GLN A 154 10.13 -2.00 -5.00
N ALA A 155 9.67 -2.60 -3.90
CA ALA A 155 8.39 -3.29 -3.86
C ALA A 155 7.16 -2.35 -3.86
N TRP A 156 7.29 -1.19 -3.20
CA TRP A 156 6.16 -0.30 -2.92
C TRP A 156 5.41 0.25 -4.15
N PRO A 157 6.04 0.53 -5.31
CA PRO A 157 5.29 1.00 -6.48
C PRO A 157 4.38 -0.07 -7.07
N TYR A 158 4.75 -1.36 -6.96
CA TYR A 158 3.91 -2.47 -7.41
C TYR A 158 2.68 -2.61 -6.52
N ALA A 159 2.84 -2.45 -5.20
CA ALA A 159 1.70 -2.40 -4.27
C ALA A 159 0.75 -1.24 -4.63
N LEU A 160 1.29 -0.03 -4.82
CA LEU A 160 0.49 1.14 -5.18
C LEU A 160 -0.25 0.95 -6.53
N LEU A 161 0.43 0.44 -7.56
CA LEU A 161 -0.18 0.17 -8.86
C LEU A 161 -1.28 -0.88 -8.79
N ASN A 162 -1.14 -1.89 -7.93
CA ASN A 162 -2.19 -2.88 -7.73
C ASN A 162 -3.43 -2.27 -7.04
N MET A 163 -3.22 -1.36 -6.07
CA MET A 163 -4.32 -0.62 -5.40
C MET A 163 -5.06 0.33 -6.34
N CYS A 164 -4.38 0.87 -7.36
CA CYS A 164 -4.99 1.76 -8.35
C CYS A 164 -5.70 1.02 -9.49
N ARG A 165 -5.92 -0.29 -9.37
CA ARG A 165 -6.67 -1.06 -10.37
C ARG A 165 -8.14 -0.64 -10.41
N ASN A 166 -8.72 -0.66 -11.61
CA ASN A 166 -10.09 -0.19 -11.83
C ASN A 166 -11.02 -1.38 -12.13
N HIS A 167 -11.90 -1.70 -11.17
CA HIS A 167 -12.83 -2.82 -11.25
C HIS A 167 -14.20 -2.44 -11.85
N ALA A 168 -14.35 -1.20 -12.35
CA ALA A 168 -15.62 -0.71 -12.82
C ALA A 168 -16.15 -1.47 -14.04
N SER A 169 -15.27 -2.00 -14.91
CA SER A 169 -15.71 -2.77 -16.08
C SER A 169 -16.47 -4.03 -15.69
N ALA A 170 -15.86 -4.86 -14.84
CA ALA A 170 -16.49 -6.08 -14.34
C ALA A 170 -17.79 -5.74 -13.59
N THR A 171 -17.75 -4.71 -12.73
CA THR A 171 -18.93 -4.24 -11.97
C THR A 171 -20.07 -3.75 -12.88
N ALA A 172 -19.76 -3.00 -13.95
CA ALA A 172 -20.75 -2.50 -14.90
C ALA A 172 -21.41 -3.66 -15.66
N VAL A 173 -20.60 -4.63 -16.08
CA VAL A 173 -21.07 -5.87 -16.71
C VAL A 173 -21.95 -6.66 -15.75
N GLU A 174 -21.59 -6.75 -14.47
CA GLU A 174 -22.39 -7.42 -13.45
C GLU A 174 -23.79 -6.80 -13.31
N ARG A 175 -23.85 -5.47 -13.19
CA ARG A 175 -25.12 -4.73 -13.09
C ARG A 175 -26.00 -4.92 -14.32
N TYR A 176 -25.40 -4.95 -15.51
CA TYR A 176 -26.11 -5.22 -16.74
C TYR A 176 -26.67 -6.65 -16.77
N ALA A 177 -25.87 -7.66 -16.42
CA ALA A 177 -26.31 -9.05 -16.35
C ALA A 177 -27.47 -9.25 -15.35
N ARG A 178 -27.40 -8.63 -14.17
CA ARG A 178 -28.50 -8.60 -13.18
C ARG A 178 -29.80 -8.04 -13.78
N THR A 179 -29.68 -6.97 -14.56
CA THR A 179 -30.83 -6.32 -15.24
C THR A 179 -31.41 -7.21 -16.34
N GLN A 180 -30.57 -7.97 -17.05
CA GLN A 180 -31.03 -8.93 -18.06
C GLN A 180 -31.78 -10.10 -17.42
N LEU A 181 -31.23 -10.67 -16.34
CA LEU A 181 -31.87 -11.77 -15.63
C LEU A 181 -33.20 -11.36 -14.98
N SER A 182 -33.30 -10.16 -14.42
CA SER A 182 -34.53 -9.69 -13.77
C SER A 182 -35.68 -9.42 -14.75
N ARG A 183 -35.37 -9.17 -16.02
CA ARG A 183 -36.36 -8.92 -17.09
C ARG A 183 -36.71 -10.17 -17.88
N ALA A 184 -35.87 -11.20 -17.84
CA ALA A 184 -36.07 -12.42 -18.60
C ALA A 184 -37.07 -13.35 -17.91
N ASN A 185 -37.98 -13.94 -18.69
CA ASN A 185 -38.79 -15.05 -18.20
C ASN A 185 -37.92 -16.32 -18.15
N LEU A 186 -37.32 -16.58 -16.99
CA LEU A 186 -36.27 -17.59 -16.80
C LEU A 186 -36.69 -19.05 -17.06
N THR A 187 -37.99 -19.33 -17.18
CA THR A 187 -38.52 -20.66 -17.51
C THR A 187 -38.73 -20.88 -19.01
N SER A 188 -38.66 -19.83 -19.81
CA SER A 188 -38.81 -19.89 -21.28
C SER A 188 -37.50 -20.21 -22.00
N ALA A 189 -37.56 -20.68 -23.24
CA ALA A 189 -36.40 -20.83 -24.13
C ALA A 189 -35.47 -19.59 -24.15
N ASN A 190 -36.05 -18.39 -24.32
CA ASN A 190 -35.28 -17.15 -24.33
C ASN A 190 -34.62 -16.87 -22.97
N GLY A 191 -35.32 -17.12 -21.86
CA GLY A 191 -34.74 -16.94 -20.52
C GLY A 191 -33.63 -17.95 -20.22
N ALA A 192 -33.79 -19.19 -20.66
CA ALA A 192 -32.75 -20.21 -20.56
C ALA A 192 -31.50 -19.83 -21.37
N MET A 193 -31.69 -19.29 -22.59
CA MET A 193 -30.57 -18.77 -23.38
C MET A 193 -29.88 -17.58 -22.69
N THR A 194 -30.64 -16.63 -22.14
CA THR A 194 -30.07 -15.51 -21.36
C THR A 194 -29.22 -16.02 -20.19
N ARG A 195 -29.67 -17.07 -19.48
CA ARG A 195 -28.88 -17.70 -18.41
C ARG A 195 -27.58 -18.30 -18.94
N VAL A 196 -27.62 -19.02 -20.06
CA VAL A 196 -26.40 -19.57 -20.71
C VAL A 196 -25.43 -18.46 -21.08
N GLU A 197 -25.91 -17.36 -21.66
CA GLU A 197 -25.09 -16.21 -22.04
C GLU A 197 -24.44 -15.54 -20.82
N VAL A 198 -25.18 -15.40 -19.71
CA VAL A 198 -24.63 -14.87 -18.46
C VAL A 198 -23.56 -15.79 -17.89
N ILE A 199 -23.79 -17.10 -17.89
CA ILE A 199 -22.79 -18.09 -17.40
C ILE A 199 -21.51 -18.01 -18.25
N ARG A 200 -21.62 -17.95 -19.58
CA ARG A 200 -20.45 -17.86 -20.47
C ARG A 200 -19.70 -16.54 -20.29
N ASN A 201 -20.39 -15.42 -20.20
CA ASN A 201 -19.75 -14.12 -19.94
C ASN A 201 -19.08 -14.09 -18.56
N GLY A 202 -19.69 -14.70 -17.53
CA GLY A 202 -19.11 -14.86 -16.20
C GLY A 202 -17.87 -15.73 -16.20
N GLU A 203 -17.88 -16.86 -16.93
CA GLU A 203 -16.71 -17.72 -17.11
C GLU A 203 -15.54 -16.97 -17.75
N LEU A 204 -15.82 -16.19 -18.80
CA LEU A 204 -14.81 -15.39 -19.49
C LEU A 204 -14.16 -14.38 -18.54
N ILE A 205 -14.97 -13.67 -17.74
CA ILE A 205 -14.47 -12.72 -16.72
C ILE A 205 -13.66 -13.47 -15.64
N ARG A 206 -14.16 -14.59 -15.12
CA ARG A 206 -13.45 -15.40 -14.09
C ARG A 206 -12.07 -15.85 -14.58
N LYS A 207 -11.97 -16.31 -15.83
CA LYS A 207 -10.71 -16.81 -16.42
C LYS A 207 -9.78 -15.69 -16.88
N GLY A 208 -10.34 -14.58 -17.35
CA GLY A 208 -9.58 -13.46 -17.92
C GLY A 208 -9.22 -12.37 -16.91
N GLY A 209 -9.93 -12.31 -15.78
CA GLY A 209 -9.72 -11.38 -14.68
C GLY A 209 -8.28 -11.45 -14.18
N ARG A 210 -7.64 -10.28 -14.06
CA ARG A 210 -6.25 -10.18 -13.56
C ARG A 210 -6.18 -9.88 -12.08
N THR A 211 -7.34 -9.72 -11.44
CA THR A 211 -7.53 -9.43 -10.03
C THR A 211 -8.51 -10.41 -9.42
N MET A 212 -8.40 -10.60 -8.11
CA MET A 212 -9.34 -11.39 -7.33
C MET A 212 -10.75 -10.81 -7.38
N LEU A 213 -10.88 -9.49 -7.33
CA LEU A 213 -12.16 -8.80 -7.37
C LEU A 213 -12.90 -9.02 -8.71
N ASP A 214 -12.21 -8.87 -9.84
CA ASP A 214 -12.83 -9.08 -11.16
C ASP A 214 -13.19 -10.56 -11.34
N SER A 215 -12.31 -11.47 -10.91
CA SER A 215 -12.56 -12.91 -11.01
C SER A 215 -13.76 -13.33 -10.17
N LEU A 216 -13.89 -12.76 -8.97
CA LEU A 216 -15.03 -12.96 -8.08
C LEU A 216 -16.34 -12.45 -8.69
N VAL A 217 -16.31 -11.34 -9.44
CA VAL A 217 -17.49 -10.89 -10.21
C VAL A 217 -17.89 -11.96 -11.23
N GLY A 218 -16.92 -12.54 -11.95
CA GLY A 218 -17.17 -13.65 -12.88
C GLY A 218 -17.81 -14.86 -12.20
N VAL A 219 -17.30 -15.26 -11.03
CA VAL A 219 -17.85 -16.36 -10.20
C VAL A 219 -19.29 -16.06 -9.80
N LYS A 220 -19.54 -14.85 -9.28
CA LYS A 220 -20.88 -14.40 -8.88
C LYS A 220 -21.85 -14.41 -10.05
N LEU A 221 -21.41 -14.07 -11.27
CA LEU A 221 -22.27 -14.10 -12.45
C LEU A 221 -22.68 -15.51 -12.85
N VAL A 222 -21.75 -16.47 -12.79
CA VAL A 222 -22.04 -17.89 -13.06
C VAL A 222 -23.09 -18.41 -12.08
N ASP A 223 -22.93 -18.11 -10.79
CA ASP A 223 -23.87 -18.54 -9.76
C ASP A 223 -25.21 -17.78 -9.83
N LEU A 224 -25.19 -16.48 -10.14
CA LEU A 224 -26.37 -15.63 -10.24
C LEU A 224 -27.37 -16.16 -11.27
N ALA A 225 -26.89 -16.61 -12.43
CA ALA A 225 -27.72 -17.10 -13.52
C ALA A 225 -28.55 -18.34 -13.17
N VAL A 226 -28.16 -19.05 -12.11
CA VAL A 226 -28.76 -20.32 -11.69
C VAL A 226 -29.87 -20.12 -10.66
N TYR A 227 -29.84 -19.03 -9.89
CA TYR A 227 -30.84 -18.83 -8.85
C TYR A 227 -32.25 -18.74 -9.43
N PRO A 228 -33.24 -19.32 -8.73
CA PRO A 228 -34.63 -18.99 -8.98
C PRO A 228 -34.86 -17.47 -8.81
N PRO A 229 -35.83 -16.87 -9.52
CA PRO A 229 -36.11 -15.44 -9.42
C PRO A 229 -36.28 -14.95 -7.96
N GLU A 230 -36.90 -15.76 -7.09
CA GLU A 230 -37.15 -15.40 -5.69
C GLU A 230 -35.87 -15.29 -4.84
N PHE A 231 -34.76 -15.88 -5.29
CA PHE A 231 -33.52 -15.99 -4.52
C PHE A 231 -32.31 -15.29 -5.16
N MET A 232 -32.53 -14.45 -6.18
CA MET A 232 -31.44 -13.69 -6.83
C MET A 232 -30.70 -12.71 -5.88
N THR A 233 -31.21 -12.50 -4.66
CA THR A 233 -30.63 -11.64 -3.62
C THR A 233 -29.93 -12.41 -2.50
N VAL A 234 -30.13 -13.72 -2.33
CA VAL A 234 -29.60 -14.50 -1.20
C VAL A 234 -28.88 -15.75 -1.71
N SER A 235 -27.58 -15.85 -1.43
CA SER A 235 -26.77 -17.01 -1.82
C SER A 235 -26.92 -18.16 -0.83
N ARG A 236 -27.35 -19.35 -1.29
CA ARG A 236 -27.39 -20.58 -0.49
C ARG A 236 -26.92 -21.78 -1.31
N PRO A 237 -25.94 -22.59 -0.84
CA PRO A 237 -25.41 -23.72 -1.60
C PRO A 237 -26.46 -24.74 -2.07
N LYS A 238 -27.42 -25.07 -1.21
CA LYS A 238 -28.53 -25.97 -1.56
C LYS A 238 -29.40 -25.43 -2.70
N GLN A 239 -29.61 -24.12 -2.75
CA GLN A 239 -30.43 -23.48 -3.78
C GLN A 239 -29.69 -23.41 -5.12
N LEU A 240 -28.37 -23.20 -5.10
CA LEU A 240 -27.53 -23.33 -6.29
C LEU A 240 -27.65 -24.73 -6.89
N TYR A 241 -27.49 -25.78 -6.09
CA TYR A 241 -27.59 -27.16 -6.58
C TYR A 241 -28.95 -27.45 -7.24
N LEU A 242 -30.05 -27.05 -6.60
CA LEU A 242 -31.40 -27.23 -7.14
C LEU A 242 -31.61 -26.40 -8.42
N GLY A 243 -31.14 -25.14 -8.43
CA GLY A 243 -31.22 -24.27 -9.59
C GLY A 243 -30.44 -24.80 -10.80
N ARG A 244 -29.27 -25.44 -10.58
CA ARG A 244 -28.47 -26.08 -11.66
C ARG A 244 -29.28 -27.21 -12.28
N GLY A 245 -29.90 -28.05 -11.45
CA GLY A 245 -30.79 -29.12 -11.90
C GLY A 245 -31.98 -28.62 -12.72
N GLN A 246 -32.64 -27.55 -12.25
CA GLN A 246 -33.75 -26.93 -12.97
C GLN A 246 -33.30 -26.34 -14.32
N LEU A 247 -32.17 -25.65 -14.37
CA LEU A 247 -31.61 -25.13 -15.61
C LEU A 247 -31.35 -26.25 -16.63
N TYR A 248 -30.76 -27.38 -16.20
CA TYR A 248 -30.54 -28.51 -17.10
C TYR A 248 -31.83 -29.12 -17.63
N GLN A 249 -32.87 -29.21 -16.79
CA GLN A 249 -34.18 -29.69 -17.23
C GLN A 249 -34.79 -28.73 -18.27
N THR A 250 -34.75 -27.42 -18.03
CA THR A 250 -35.22 -26.41 -19.00
C THR A 250 -34.43 -26.50 -20.31
N LEU A 251 -33.10 -26.59 -20.26
CA LEU A 251 -32.28 -26.72 -21.48
C LEU A 251 -32.58 -28.00 -22.26
N ARG A 252 -32.90 -29.12 -21.59
CA ARG A 252 -33.33 -30.35 -22.28
C ARG A 252 -34.69 -30.19 -22.93
N ALA A 253 -35.66 -29.61 -22.20
CA ALA A 253 -37.01 -29.39 -22.70
C ALA A 253 -37.03 -28.48 -23.94
N GLU A 254 -36.15 -27.49 -23.97
CA GLU A 254 -36.05 -26.49 -25.04
C GLU A 254 -35.05 -26.88 -26.16
N GLY A 255 -34.59 -28.13 -26.21
CA GLY A 255 -33.70 -28.63 -27.28
C GLY A 255 -32.25 -28.12 -27.23
N MET A 256 -31.83 -27.46 -26.15
CA MET A 256 -30.48 -26.91 -25.92
C MET A 256 -29.56 -27.87 -25.15
N ALA A 257 -29.79 -29.17 -25.24
CA ALA A 257 -29.04 -30.19 -24.49
C ALA A 257 -27.52 -30.18 -24.78
N ARG A 258 -27.10 -29.65 -25.94
CA ARG A 258 -25.69 -29.54 -26.35
C ARG A 258 -24.87 -28.60 -25.46
N ASP A 259 -25.49 -27.63 -24.80
CA ASP A 259 -24.79 -26.67 -23.95
C ASP A 259 -24.50 -27.23 -22.54
N ILE A 260 -25.21 -28.27 -22.13
CA ILE A 260 -25.14 -28.83 -20.77
C ILE A 260 -23.73 -29.30 -20.38
N PRO A 261 -22.98 -30.06 -21.21
CA PRO A 261 -21.63 -30.52 -20.83
C PRO A 261 -20.68 -29.35 -20.54
N THR A 262 -20.78 -28.28 -21.33
CA THR A 262 -19.98 -27.06 -21.14
C THR A 262 -20.36 -26.37 -19.82
N LEU A 263 -21.65 -26.21 -19.53
CA LEU A 263 -22.11 -25.60 -18.28
C LEU A 263 -21.68 -26.42 -17.05
N VAL A 264 -21.79 -27.75 -17.11
CA VAL A 264 -21.35 -28.65 -16.04
C VAL A 264 -19.87 -28.43 -15.73
N ARG A 265 -19.02 -28.37 -16.77
CA ARG A 265 -17.59 -28.04 -16.60
C ARG A 265 -17.41 -26.66 -15.95
N THR A 266 -18.11 -25.64 -16.45
CA THR A 266 -18.01 -24.27 -15.92
C THR A 266 -18.38 -24.23 -14.43
N PHE A 267 -19.42 -24.94 -14.01
CA PHE A 267 -19.81 -25.01 -12.58
C PHE A 267 -18.77 -25.74 -11.73
N HIS A 268 -18.22 -26.86 -12.20
CA HIS A 268 -17.16 -27.55 -11.47
C HIS A 268 -15.91 -26.68 -11.29
N GLU A 269 -15.50 -25.97 -12.34
CA GLU A 269 -14.39 -25.02 -12.24
C GLU A 269 -14.73 -23.82 -11.33
N ASN A 270 -15.99 -23.40 -11.26
CA ASN A 270 -16.45 -22.33 -10.37
C ASN A 270 -16.39 -22.76 -8.91
N ASP A 271 -16.87 -23.97 -8.60
CA ASP A 271 -16.84 -24.56 -7.27
C ASP A 271 -15.38 -24.82 -6.81
N ALA A 272 -14.51 -25.28 -7.73
CA ALA A 272 -13.10 -25.44 -7.45
C ALA A 272 -12.43 -24.09 -7.13
N TRP A 273 -12.72 -23.05 -7.93
CA TRP A 273 -12.16 -21.72 -7.71
C TRP A 273 -12.56 -21.14 -6.35
N SER A 274 -13.84 -21.24 -5.98
CA SER A 274 -14.34 -20.73 -4.69
C SER A 274 -13.85 -21.52 -3.47
N THR A 275 -13.38 -22.76 -3.68
CA THR A 275 -12.78 -23.58 -2.63
C THR A 275 -11.29 -23.28 -2.44
N ILE A 276 -10.56 -23.02 -3.53
CA ILE A 276 -9.11 -22.85 -3.49
C ILE A 276 -8.72 -21.42 -3.12
N VAL A 277 -9.49 -20.42 -3.57
CA VAL A 277 -9.09 -19.02 -3.40
C VAL A 277 -10.02 -18.31 -2.42
N SER A 278 -9.50 -17.94 -1.26
CA SER A 278 -10.18 -17.03 -0.32
C SER A 278 -9.84 -15.57 -0.67
N PRO A 279 -10.81 -14.76 -1.12
CA PRO A 279 -10.59 -13.34 -1.37
C PRO A 279 -10.18 -12.57 -0.11
N GLU A 280 -10.67 -12.97 1.06
CA GLU A 280 -10.36 -12.33 2.33
C GLU A 280 -8.89 -12.56 2.74
N GLU A 281 -8.39 -13.77 2.58
CA GLU A 281 -6.98 -14.10 2.84
C GLU A 281 -6.05 -13.41 1.83
N ALA A 282 -6.43 -13.40 0.55
CA ALA A 282 -5.69 -12.69 -0.50
C ALA A 282 -5.59 -11.19 -0.21
N GLU A 283 -6.69 -10.56 0.21
CA GLU A 283 -6.71 -9.15 0.58
C GLU A 283 -5.85 -8.86 1.83
N SER A 284 -5.97 -9.70 2.87
CA SER A 284 -5.17 -9.59 4.10
C SER A 284 -3.66 -9.71 3.80
N ASN A 285 -3.27 -10.73 3.02
CA ASN A 285 -1.89 -10.96 2.63
C ASN A 285 -1.33 -9.81 1.79
N PHE A 286 -2.11 -9.32 0.82
CA PHE A 286 -1.72 -8.15 0.04
C PHE A 286 -1.54 -6.89 0.90
N ARG A 287 -2.41 -6.66 1.90
CA ARG A 287 -2.27 -5.54 2.85
C ARG A 287 -0.98 -5.63 3.66
N GLU A 288 -0.66 -6.82 4.16
CA GLU A 288 0.59 -7.07 4.89
C GLU A 288 1.82 -6.83 4.00
N MET A 289 1.80 -7.34 2.77
CA MET A 289 2.86 -7.11 1.79
C MET A 289 3.02 -5.62 1.47
N ALA A 290 1.93 -4.89 1.27
CA ALA A 290 1.98 -3.46 0.99
C ALA A 290 2.57 -2.66 2.17
N ALA A 291 2.19 -2.99 3.40
CA ALA A 291 2.75 -2.37 4.60
C ALA A 291 4.27 -2.62 4.71
N LYS A 292 4.71 -3.88 4.52
CA LYS A 292 6.13 -4.24 4.51
C LYS A 292 6.91 -3.49 3.42
N ALA A 293 6.33 -3.36 2.23
CA ALA A 293 6.95 -2.64 1.12
C ALA A 293 7.20 -1.16 1.44
N ALA A 294 6.27 -0.49 2.12
CA ALA A 294 6.50 0.88 2.58
C ALA A 294 7.60 0.97 3.65
N ILE A 295 7.63 0.04 4.62
CA ILE A 295 8.70 0.00 5.64
C ILE A 295 10.05 -0.16 4.94
N TYR A 296 10.20 -1.19 4.12
CA TYR A 296 11.49 -1.55 3.53
C TYR A 296 12.05 -0.46 2.62
N ALA A 297 11.18 0.22 1.87
CA ALA A 297 11.57 1.31 0.98
C ALA A 297 12.24 2.50 1.70
N VAL A 298 12.02 2.66 3.01
CA VAL A 298 12.34 3.89 3.75
C VAL A 298 13.22 3.63 4.97
N LEU A 299 13.20 2.41 5.52
CA LEU A 299 13.90 2.05 6.75
C LEU A 299 15.40 2.42 6.73
N PRO A 300 16.20 2.13 5.68
CA PRO A 300 17.61 2.52 5.65
C PRO A 300 17.84 4.03 5.75
N GLY A 301 17.04 4.83 5.04
CA GLY A 301 17.07 6.28 5.13
C GLY A 301 16.63 6.79 6.51
N ALA A 302 15.59 6.20 7.10
CA ALA A 302 15.09 6.60 8.41
C ALA A 302 16.14 6.34 9.50
N VAL A 303 16.81 5.19 9.43
CA VAL A 303 17.91 4.83 10.34
C VAL A 303 19.15 5.72 10.10
N LEU A 304 19.42 6.12 8.85
CA LEU A 304 20.49 7.09 8.58
C LEU A 304 20.21 8.45 9.24
N VAL A 305 18.98 8.96 9.17
CA VAL A 305 18.60 10.21 9.82
C VAL A 305 18.70 10.08 11.35
N THR A 306 18.27 8.97 11.95
CA THR A 306 18.44 8.76 13.40
C THR A 306 19.91 8.69 13.81
N ALA A 307 20.77 8.07 12.99
CA ALA A 307 22.21 8.09 13.20
C ALA A 307 22.76 9.53 13.16
N LEU A 308 22.34 10.36 12.20
CA LEU A 308 22.73 11.77 12.11
C LEU A 308 22.29 12.57 13.33
N VAL A 309 21.07 12.36 13.84
CA VAL A 309 20.60 12.97 15.10
C VAL A 309 21.50 12.55 16.27
N GLY A 310 21.89 11.28 16.35
CA GLY A 310 22.86 10.78 17.33
C GLY A 310 24.22 11.46 17.21
N ALA A 311 24.74 11.61 15.99
CA ALA A 311 26.01 12.29 15.72
C ALA A 311 25.97 13.77 16.14
N VAL A 312 24.87 14.47 15.86
CA VAL A 312 24.65 15.86 16.31
C VAL A 312 24.63 15.93 17.83
N ALA A 313 23.93 15.03 18.51
CA ALA A 313 23.91 14.96 19.98
C ALA A 313 25.32 14.71 20.56
N MET A 314 26.12 13.83 19.94
CA MET A 314 27.51 13.60 20.34
C MET A 314 28.39 14.83 20.11
N GLY A 315 28.25 15.48 18.96
CA GLY A 315 28.99 16.70 18.61
C GLY A 315 28.69 17.83 19.60
N PHE A 316 27.41 18.00 19.95
CA PHE A 316 26.95 18.92 20.96
C PHE A 316 27.53 18.62 22.34
N ALA A 317 27.50 17.36 22.79
CA ALA A 317 28.08 16.97 24.07
C ALA A 317 29.60 17.20 24.14
N ARG A 318 30.30 17.09 23.01
CA ARG A 318 31.74 17.43 22.92
C ARG A 318 31.98 18.94 22.94
N ALA A 319 31.19 19.71 22.20
CA ALA A 319 31.32 21.17 22.13
C ALA A 319 31.01 21.87 23.47
N THR A 320 30.07 21.32 24.24
CA THR A 320 29.75 21.80 25.60
C THR A 320 30.76 21.36 26.65
N GLY A 321 31.70 20.47 26.31
CA GLY A 321 33.06 20.43 26.86
C GLY A 321 33.19 20.38 28.38
N GLY A 322 32.23 19.81 29.11
CA GLY A 322 32.30 19.67 30.58
C GLY A 322 32.38 20.99 31.36
N GLY A 323 32.08 22.13 30.71
CA GLY A 323 32.07 23.44 31.36
C GLY A 323 31.13 23.46 32.57
N PRO A 324 31.39 24.30 33.59
CA PRO A 324 30.57 24.34 34.80
C PRO A 324 29.13 24.81 34.53
N ARG A 325 28.85 25.40 33.37
CA ARG A 325 27.56 25.99 33.03
C ARG A 325 27.17 25.75 31.57
N ILE A 326 25.97 25.21 31.37
CA ILE A 326 25.26 25.30 30.10
C ILE A 326 24.54 26.66 30.10
N PRO A 327 24.67 27.48 29.05
CA PRO A 327 23.97 28.77 29.00
C PRO A 327 22.45 28.55 29.06
N VAL A 328 21.76 29.31 29.93
CA VAL A 328 20.32 29.17 30.16
C VAL A 328 19.52 29.42 28.88
N SER A 329 19.95 30.38 28.05
CA SER A 329 19.36 30.66 26.74
C SER A 329 19.37 29.44 25.82
N PHE A 330 20.42 28.62 25.88
CA PHE A 330 20.50 27.39 25.11
C PHE A 330 19.55 26.31 25.63
N THR A 331 19.49 26.11 26.95
CA THR A 331 18.52 25.17 27.54
C THR A 331 17.10 25.55 27.17
N ILE A 332 16.76 26.85 27.24
CA ILE A 332 15.46 27.36 26.80
C ILE A 332 15.26 27.04 25.32
N ALA A 333 16.20 27.38 24.44
CA ALA A 333 16.07 27.11 23.00
C ALA A 333 15.88 25.62 22.68
N ALA A 334 16.62 24.72 23.32
CA ALA A 334 16.50 23.27 23.12
C ALA A 334 15.16 22.72 23.61
N VAL A 335 14.70 23.17 24.79
CA VAL A 335 13.39 22.78 25.32
C VAL A 335 12.27 23.33 24.45
N THR A 336 12.36 24.58 24.00
CA THR A 336 11.40 25.18 23.07
C THR A 336 11.37 24.43 21.75
N ALA A 337 12.53 24.04 21.19
CA ALA A 337 12.60 23.28 19.95
C ALA A 337 11.97 21.88 20.07
N LEU A 338 12.24 21.16 21.16
CA LEU A 338 11.61 19.84 21.41
C LEU A 338 10.11 19.97 21.68
N THR A 339 9.69 21.01 22.40
CA THR A 339 8.27 21.30 22.68
C THR A 339 7.53 21.66 21.40
N ALA A 340 8.14 22.51 20.56
CA ALA A 340 7.62 22.85 19.25
C ALA A 340 7.54 21.60 18.35
N LEU A 341 8.56 20.75 18.34
CA LEU A 341 8.54 19.50 17.59
C LEU A 341 7.39 18.60 18.04
N ALA A 342 7.20 18.39 19.34
CA ALA A 342 6.10 17.59 19.89
C ALA A 342 4.72 18.19 19.56
N TRP A 343 4.60 19.52 19.61
CA TRP A 343 3.38 20.24 19.24
C TRP A 343 3.08 20.14 17.75
N PHE A 344 4.04 20.46 16.88
CA PHE A 344 3.89 20.37 15.42
C PHE A 344 3.78 18.94 14.92
N SER A 345 4.29 17.96 15.67
CA SER A 345 4.11 16.56 15.31
C SER A 345 2.71 16.08 15.68
N SER A 346 2.26 16.27 16.93
CA SER A 346 1.05 15.64 17.50
C SER A 346 -0.20 16.52 17.61
N GLY A 347 -0.06 17.84 17.56
CA GLY A 347 -1.13 18.77 17.90
C GLY A 347 -1.57 18.72 19.38
N SER A 348 -0.90 17.95 20.23
CA SER A 348 -1.29 17.73 21.63
C SER A 348 -0.60 18.70 22.57
N LEU A 349 -1.41 19.50 23.29
CA LEU A 349 -0.91 20.44 24.31
C LEU A 349 -0.29 19.68 25.49
N LEU A 350 -0.87 18.53 25.85
CA LEU A 350 -0.40 17.70 26.96
C LEU A 350 0.96 17.08 26.65
N GLY A 351 1.16 16.58 25.43
CA GLY A 351 2.45 16.03 24.99
C GLY A 351 3.54 17.10 24.96
N ALA A 352 3.23 18.27 24.40
CA ALA A 352 4.14 19.41 24.39
C ALA A 352 4.45 19.90 25.82
N GLY A 353 3.43 20.00 26.68
CA GLY A 353 3.58 20.36 28.09
C GLY A 353 4.48 19.38 28.86
N ALA A 354 4.31 18.07 28.64
CA ALA A 354 5.16 17.04 29.25
C ALA A 354 6.63 17.18 28.83
N VAL A 355 6.90 17.43 27.54
CA VAL A 355 8.25 17.70 27.01
C VAL A 355 8.85 18.95 27.65
N ALA A 356 8.07 20.03 27.74
CA ALA A 356 8.51 21.29 28.34
C ALA A 356 8.86 21.12 29.82
N VAL A 357 8.02 20.41 30.58
CA VAL A 357 8.25 20.12 32.00
C VAL A 357 9.51 19.27 32.16
N CYS A 358 9.65 18.17 31.42
CA CYS A 358 10.84 17.31 31.47
C CYS A 358 12.13 18.07 31.14
N GLY A 359 12.06 18.97 30.15
CA GLY A 359 13.16 19.85 29.79
C GLY A 359 13.51 20.90 30.85
N ALA A 360 12.50 21.47 31.53
CA ALA A 360 12.68 22.48 32.56
C ALA A 360 13.42 21.94 33.80
N PHE A 361 13.31 20.64 34.11
CA PHE A 361 14.05 20.00 35.21
C PHE A 361 15.57 20.14 35.09
N VAL A 362 16.10 20.37 33.89
CA VAL A 362 17.53 20.66 33.66
C VAL A 362 18.00 21.91 34.42
N LEU A 363 17.10 22.84 34.71
CA LEU A 363 17.41 24.04 35.48
C LEU A 363 17.56 23.77 36.98
N TYR A 364 17.11 22.61 37.47
CA TYR A 364 17.23 22.24 38.87
C TYR A 364 18.67 21.85 39.21
N ARG A 365 19.17 22.38 40.35
CA ARG A 365 20.56 22.21 40.79
C ARG A 365 20.63 21.71 42.23
N PRO A 366 21.60 20.85 42.56
CA PRO A 366 21.88 20.51 43.95
C PRO A 366 22.32 21.75 44.74
N ARG A 367 21.86 21.86 45.99
CA ARG A 367 22.24 22.97 46.90
C ARG A 367 23.74 22.99 47.23
N HIS A 368 24.42 21.85 47.14
CA HIS A 368 25.85 21.70 47.40
C HIS A 368 26.49 20.88 46.28
N GLU A 369 27.45 21.46 45.57
CA GLU A 369 28.15 20.83 44.45
C GLU A 369 29.56 20.39 44.85
N ARG A 370 29.92 19.15 44.54
CA ARG A 370 31.29 18.63 44.64
C ARG A 370 32.01 18.83 43.31
N THR A 371 33.24 19.32 43.36
CA THR A 371 34.12 19.54 42.21
C THR A 371 34.83 18.25 41.76
N ILE A 372 34.11 17.14 41.68
CA ILE A 372 34.66 15.85 41.24
C ILE A 372 34.50 15.70 39.72
N GLU A 373 35.51 15.13 39.06
CA GLU A 373 35.45 14.77 37.65
C GLU A 373 34.56 13.51 37.48
N VAL A 374 33.39 13.67 36.85
CA VAL A 374 32.44 12.57 36.64
C VAL A 374 32.86 11.75 35.42
N LYS A 375 33.67 10.71 35.63
CA LYS A 375 34.10 9.80 34.54
C LYS A 375 33.06 8.72 34.21
N GLY A 376 32.15 8.41 35.15
CA GLY A 376 31.03 7.49 34.93
C GLY A 376 30.07 7.46 36.12
N LEU A 377 28.78 7.31 35.86
CA LEU A 377 27.69 7.26 36.86
C LEU A 377 27.17 5.83 37.11
N GLY A 378 27.98 4.83 36.75
CA GLY A 378 27.65 3.40 36.88
C GLY A 378 26.86 2.82 35.69
N PRO A 379 26.67 1.49 35.67
CA PRO A 379 26.03 0.77 34.56
C PRO A 379 24.53 1.03 34.47
N LEU A 380 23.84 1.26 35.61
CA LEU A 380 22.40 1.57 35.62
C LEU A 380 22.08 2.86 34.85
N PHE A 381 22.89 3.90 35.04
CA PHE A 381 22.76 5.15 34.29
C PHE A 381 22.93 4.92 32.78
N GLN A 382 23.95 4.16 32.39
CA GLN A 382 24.20 3.84 30.98
C GLN A 382 23.05 3.01 30.38
N PHE A 383 22.51 2.06 31.12
CA PHE A 383 21.35 1.26 30.70
C PHE A 383 20.11 2.13 30.48
N VAL A 384 19.76 3.01 31.43
CA VAL A 384 18.61 3.92 31.31
C VAL A 384 18.76 4.82 30.09
N ILE A 385 19.94 5.42 29.90
CA ILE A 385 20.21 6.28 28.74
C ILE A 385 20.20 5.48 27.43
N GLY A 386 20.69 4.25 27.43
CA GLY A 386 20.65 3.34 26.29
C GLY A 386 19.22 2.96 25.89
N MET A 387 18.36 2.66 26.87
CA MET A 387 16.94 2.38 26.64
C MET A 387 16.20 3.60 26.10
N LEU A 388 16.44 4.79 26.65
CA LEU A 388 15.88 6.04 26.12
C LEU A 388 16.33 6.30 24.68
N SER A 389 17.60 6.02 24.37
CA SER A 389 18.16 6.12 23.02
C SER A 389 17.49 5.16 22.05
N LEU A 390 17.30 3.90 22.44
CA LEU A 390 16.61 2.90 21.64
C LEU A 390 15.16 3.31 21.35
N CYS A 391 14.41 3.71 22.39
CA CYS A 391 13.02 4.14 22.23
C CYS A 391 12.91 5.40 21.37
N ALA A 392 13.76 6.41 21.60
CA ALA A 392 13.79 7.62 20.78
C ALA A 392 14.14 7.32 19.31
N GLY A 393 15.11 6.42 19.08
CA GLY A 393 15.52 6.00 17.75
C GLY A 393 14.42 5.27 17.00
N LEU A 394 13.75 4.31 17.64
CA LEU A 394 12.61 3.60 17.07
C LEU A 394 11.45 4.56 16.77
N SER A 395 11.07 5.40 17.72
CA SER A 395 9.99 6.39 17.52
C SER A 395 10.31 7.37 16.39
N CYS A 396 11.56 7.82 16.27
CA CYS A 396 11.99 8.68 15.18
C CYS A 396 11.96 7.95 13.83
N ALA A 397 12.44 6.71 13.77
CA ALA A 397 12.39 5.91 12.54
C ALA A 397 10.95 5.63 12.07
N PHE A 398 10.04 5.30 12.99
CA PHE A 398 8.61 5.14 12.67
C PHE A 398 7.98 6.45 12.22
N TRP A 399 8.28 7.57 12.88
CA TRP A 399 7.78 8.88 12.49
C TRP A 399 8.19 9.27 11.07
N LEU A 400 9.46 9.04 10.72
CA LEU A 400 9.98 9.29 9.37
C LEU A 400 9.36 8.33 8.34
N THR A 401 9.16 7.06 8.70
CA THR A 401 8.52 6.07 7.84
C THR A 401 7.08 6.49 7.53
N GLY A 402 6.26 6.82 8.53
CA GLY A 402 4.87 7.25 8.30
C GLY A 402 4.74 8.59 7.57
N ARG A 403 5.76 9.46 7.63
CA ARG A 403 5.78 10.72 6.84
C ARG A 403 6.31 10.56 5.42
N SER A 404 6.89 9.41 5.09
CA SER A 404 7.42 9.13 3.76
C SER A 404 6.31 8.99 2.71
N VAL A 405 6.68 9.16 1.45
CA VAL A 405 5.75 8.99 0.33
C VAL A 405 5.19 7.56 0.24
N PRO A 406 6.01 6.48 0.27
CA PRO A 406 5.47 5.13 0.19
C PRO A 406 4.42 4.84 1.26
N ALA A 407 4.64 5.28 2.49
CA ALA A 407 3.70 5.07 3.58
C ALA A 407 2.40 5.86 3.40
N ARG A 408 2.49 7.15 3.00
CA ARG A 408 1.31 8.01 2.77
C ARG A 408 0.44 7.53 1.61
N GLU A 409 1.07 7.11 0.52
CA GLU A 409 0.36 6.61 -0.66
C GLU A 409 -0.36 5.30 -0.35
N ILE A 410 0.33 4.37 0.32
CA ILE A 410 -0.25 3.08 0.71
C ILE A 410 -1.34 3.24 1.78
N SER A 411 -1.16 4.12 2.77
CA SER A 411 -2.16 4.34 3.81
C SER A 411 -3.41 5.05 3.31
N ALA A 412 -3.28 5.95 2.32
CA ALA A 412 -4.44 6.57 1.67
C ALA A 412 -5.32 5.54 0.94
N SER A 413 -4.73 4.44 0.47
CA SER A 413 -5.44 3.36 -0.22
C SER A 413 -5.88 2.21 0.69
N LEU A 414 -5.35 2.11 1.92
CA LEU A 414 -5.66 1.06 2.90
C LEU A 414 -6.17 1.65 4.23
N PRO A 415 -7.50 1.86 4.38
CA PRO A 415 -8.07 2.50 5.58
C PRO A 415 -8.01 1.64 6.85
N ALA A 416 -7.64 0.35 6.75
CA ALA A 416 -7.61 -0.59 7.87
C ALA A 416 -6.21 -0.81 8.48
N LEU A 417 -5.25 0.08 8.20
CA LEU A 417 -3.94 0.02 8.84
C LEU A 417 -4.04 0.51 10.31
N PRO A 418 -3.15 0.05 11.20
CA PRO A 418 -3.13 0.53 12.57
C PRO A 418 -3.02 2.07 12.67
N ASP A 419 -3.67 2.68 13.67
CA ASP A 419 -3.74 4.14 13.82
C ASP A 419 -2.35 4.81 13.87
N TRP A 420 -1.36 4.15 14.45
CA TRP A 420 0.02 4.65 14.53
C TRP A 420 0.72 4.73 13.16
N TRP A 421 0.21 4.03 12.16
CA TRP A 421 0.67 4.08 10.77
C TRP A 421 -0.08 5.16 9.97
N ILE A 422 -1.39 5.30 10.20
CA ILE A 422 -2.24 6.30 9.53
C ILE A 422 -1.86 7.71 9.99
N ASP A 423 -1.62 7.88 11.30
CA ASP A 423 -1.17 9.14 11.87
C ASP A 423 0.18 9.01 12.60
N PRO A 424 1.31 9.33 11.92
CA PRO A 424 2.62 9.26 12.54
C PRO A 424 2.85 10.35 13.60
N SER A 425 1.92 11.30 13.76
CA SER A 425 1.98 12.45 14.67
C SER A 425 2.43 12.07 16.10
N ALA A 426 1.85 10.98 16.63
CA ALA A 426 2.09 10.45 17.96
C ALA A 426 3.52 9.93 18.12
N THR A 427 4.05 9.22 17.11
CA THR A 427 5.43 8.68 17.16
C THR A 427 6.49 9.78 17.15
N GLY A 428 6.23 10.90 16.47
CA GLY A 428 7.10 12.08 16.52
C GLY A 428 7.13 12.73 17.90
N ALA A 429 5.97 12.83 18.57
CA ALA A 429 5.89 13.37 19.92
C ALA A 429 6.55 12.44 20.95
N LEU A 430 6.40 11.12 20.79
CA LEU A 430 7.11 10.13 21.61
C LEU A 430 8.63 10.24 21.46
N ALA A 431 9.14 10.44 20.25
CA ALA A 431 10.58 10.67 20.03
C ALA A 431 11.08 11.91 20.78
N ALA A 432 10.35 13.02 20.70
CA ALA A 432 10.67 14.25 21.44
C ALA A 432 10.59 14.05 22.97
N LEU A 433 9.58 13.30 23.44
CA LEU A 433 9.42 12.95 24.84
C LEU A 433 10.60 12.13 25.37
N PHE A 434 10.99 11.05 24.68
CA PHE A 434 12.13 10.22 25.10
C PHE A 434 13.45 11.01 25.14
N VAL A 435 13.67 11.93 24.21
CA VAL A 435 14.81 12.85 24.26
C VAL A 435 14.71 13.79 25.46
N SER A 436 13.51 14.33 25.74
CA SER A 436 13.29 15.24 26.88
C SER A 436 13.46 14.58 28.25
N LEU A 437 13.22 13.27 28.36
CA LEU A 437 13.42 12.51 29.61
C LEU A 437 14.88 12.49 30.08
N ILE A 438 15.85 12.72 29.19
CA ILE A 438 17.25 12.96 29.57
C ILE A 438 17.33 14.16 30.54
N GLY A 439 16.48 15.17 30.33
CA GLY A 439 16.36 16.35 31.18
C GLY A 439 15.79 16.09 32.57
N LEU A 440 15.22 14.90 32.82
CA LEU A 440 14.77 14.44 34.13
C LEU A 440 15.79 13.49 34.77
N VAL A 441 16.36 12.58 33.99
CA VAL A 441 17.38 11.62 34.45
C VAL A 441 18.65 12.35 34.87
N ALA A 442 19.13 13.32 34.10
CA ALA A 442 20.38 14.00 34.42
C ALA A 442 20.34 14.78 35.75
N PRO A 443 19.30 15.59 36.07
CA PRO A 443 19.17 16.22 37.38
C PRO A 443 18.99 15.23 38.52
N ALA A 444 18.22 14.16 38.34
CA ALA A 444 18.04 13.16 39.39
C ALA A 444 19.38 12.55 39.84
N TYR A 445 20.22 12.16 38.88
CA TYR A 445 21.56 11.66 39.16
C TYR A 445 22.50 12.76 39.69
N ALA A 446 22.38 14.00 39.20
CA ALA A 446 23.15 15.14 39.71
C ALA A 446 22.87 15.42 41.19
N LEU A 447 21.61 15.27 41.64
CA LEU A 447 21.21 15.42 43.04
C LEU A 447 21.78 14.31 43.93
N VAL A 448 21.66 13.06 43.50
CA VAL A 448 22.15 11.89 44.25
C VAL A 448 23.67 11.97 44.44
N TYR A 449 24.42 12.29 43.37
CA TYR A 449 25.88 12.34 43.41
C TYR A 449 26.45 13.71 43.81
N ARG A 450 25.59 14.72 44.01
CA ARG A 450 25.95 16.11 44.36
C ARG A 450 26.98 16.71 43.40
N VAL A 451 26.75 16.58 42.10
CA VAL A 451 27.63 17.09 41.03
C VAL A 451 26.87 18.08 40.15
N PRO A 452 27.55 19.00 39.44
CA PRO A 452 26.87 19.97 38.58
C PRO A 452 26.00 19.30 37.51
N THR A 453 24.70 19.66 37.45
CA THR A 453 23.72 19.12 36.49
C THR A 453 24.22 19.21 35.05
N ALA A 454 24.90 20.31 34.71
CA ALA A 454 25.50 20.53 33.38
C ALA A 454 26.47 19.40 32.96
N ARG A 455 27.29 18.91 33.88
CA ARG A 455 28.26 17.84 33.61
C ARG A 455 27.57 16.49 33.43
N VAL A 456 26.58 16.20 34.26
CA VAL A 456 25.78 14.96 34.12
C VAL A 456 24.96 14.98 32.84
N LEU A 457 24.38 16.12 32.48
CA LEU A 457 23.62 16.27 31.23
C LEU A 457 24.51 16.09 30.01
N ALA A 458 25.68 16.73 29.96
CA ALA A 458 26.63 16.55 28.87
C ALA A 458 27.06 15.07 28.74
N LEU A 459 27.28 14.38 29.87
CA LEU A 459 27.57 12.96 29.89
C LEU A 459 26.37 12.12 29.38
N ALA A 460 25.15 12.44 29.82
CA ALA A 460 23.91 11.77 29.39
C ALA A 460 23.70 11.91 27.88
N VAL A 461 23.80 13.14 27.36
CA VAL A 461 23.65 13.44 25.92
C VAL A 461 24.75 12.78 25.10
N LYS A 462 25.99 12.72 25.61
CA LYS A 462 27.09 11.99 24.97
C LYS A 462 26.76 10.51 24.84
N TRP A 463 26.34 9.86 25.92
CA TRP A 463 25.99 8.44 25.92
C TRP A 463 24.78 8.17 25.05
N PHE A 464 23.73 8.99 25.18
CA PHE A 464 22.53 8.90 24.35
C PHE A 464 22.87 8.99 22.86
N GLY A 465 23.63 10.02 22.47
CA GLY A 465 24.05 10.19 21.08
C GLY A 465 24.96 9.06 20.60
N SER A 466 25.82 8.53 21.48
CA SER A 466 26.70 7.40 21.14
C SER A 466 25.90 6.12 20.90
N PHE A 467 24.98 5.77 21.80
CA PHE A 467 24.11 4.60 21.62
C PHE A 467 23.26 4.75 20.36
N LEU A 468 22.70 5.94 20.13
CA LEU A 468 21.86 6.20 18.96
C LEU A 468 22.67 6.08 17.67
N PHE A 469 23.82 6.74 17.61
CA PHE A 469 24.71 6.72 16.45
C PHE A 469 25.23 5.32 16.15
N PHE A 470 25.89 4.66 17.12
CA PHE A 470 26.48 3.34 16.88
C PHE A 470 25.43 2.26 16.68
N GLY A 471 24.32 2.29 17.42
CA GLY A 471 23.21 1.35 17.24
C GLY A 471 22.57 1.47 15.86
N ALA A 472 22.25 2.70 15.43
CA ALA A 472 21.72 2.95 14.09
C ALA A 472 22.74 2.61 13.00
N TRP A 473 24.02 2.86 13.23
CA TRP A 473 25.06 2.60 12.24
C TRP A 473 25.31 1.10 12.00
N ILE A 474 25.27 0.29 13.06
CA ILE A 474 25.27 -1.17 12.95
C ILE A 474 24.06 -1.63 12.13
N LEU A 475 22.88 -1.06 12.42
CA LEU A 475 21.65 -1.38 11.70
C LEU A 475 21.72 -0.96 10.22
N ILE A 476 22.43 0.12 9.87
CA ILE A 476 22.66 0.51 8.47
C ILE A 476 23.54 -0.52 7.77
N LEU A 477 24.66 -0.91 8.37
CA LEU A 477 25.63 -1.80 7.71
C LEU A 477 25.10 -3.23 7.54
N VAL A 478 24.41 -3.75 8.55
CA VAL A 478 23.89 -5.13 8.54
C VAL A 478 22.45 -5.19 8.04
N GLY A 479 21.62 -4.23 8.46
CA GLY A 479 20.20 -4.21 8.14
C GLY A 479 19.91 -3.76 6.71
N THR A 480 20.67 -2.84 6.12
CA THR A 480 20.39 -2.38 4.74
C THR A 480 20.45 -3.51 3.71
N PRO A 481 21.50 -4.36 3.68
CA PRO A 481 21.52 -5.50 2.77
C PRO A 481 20.35 -6.48 2.98
N LEU A 482 19.98 -6.75 4.23
CA LEU A 482 18.85 -7.64 4.58
C LEU A 482 17.52 -7.05 4.11
N VAL A 483 17.30 -5.76 4.33
CA VAL A 483 16.09 -5.05 3.91
C VAL A 483 15.98 -5.01 2.39
N ILE A 484 17.08 -4.75 1.68
CA ILE A 484 17.07 -4.76 0.20
C ILE A 484 16.79 -6.17 -0.33
N SER A 485 17.34 -7.21 0.30
CA SER A 485 17.04 -8.60 -0.09
C SER A 485 15.56 -8.91 0.12
N ALA A 486 15.01 -8.59 1.30
CA ALA A 486 13.60 -8.81 1.61
C ALA A 486 12.68 -7.99 0.69
N ASP A 487 13.06 -6.75 0.35
CA ASP A 487 12.28 -5.91 -0.57
C ASP A 487 12.30 -6.47 -2.00
N ARG A 488 13.41 -7.06 -2.46
CA ARG A 488 13.47 -7.72 -3.78
C ARG A 488 12.57 -8.95 -3.87
N ASP A 489 12.55 -9.76 -2.82
CA ASP A 489 11.64 -10.92 -2.75
C ASP A 489 10.19 -10.46 -2.76
N LEU A 490 9.88 -9.40 -2.00
CA LEU A 490 8.56 -8.79 -1.96
C LEU A 490 8.17 -8.14 -3.30
N GLN A 491 9.12 -7.47 -3.96
CA GLN A 491 8.95 -6.89 -5.29
C GLN A 491 8.65 -7.98 -6.31
N SER A 492 9.32 -9.14 -6.25
CA SER A 492 9.01 -10.28 -7.11
C SER A 492 7.57 -10.76 -6.91
N ARG A 493 7.14 -10.98 -5.66
CA ARG A 493 5.77 -11.39 -5.34
C ARG A 493 4.73 -10.37 -5.79
N LEU A 494 4.90 -9.10 -5.43
CA LEU A 494 3.99 -8.02 -5.82
C LEU A 494 3.96 -7.79 -7.34
N SER A 495 5.08 -8.00 -8.03
CA SER A 495 5.10 -7.94 -9.50
C SER A 495 4.28 -9.07 -10.12
N LYS A 496 4.33 -10.29 -9.58
CA LYS A 496 3.50 -11.42 -10.04
C LYS A 496 2.02 -11.17 -9.76
N ILE A 497 1.68 -10.65 -8.57
CA ILE A 497 0.33 -10.22 -8.21
C ILE A 497 -0.17 -9.15 -9.20
N LEU A 498 0.67 -8.15 -9.50
CA LEU A 498 0.36 -7.12 -10.49
C LEU A 498 0.20 -7.69 -11.91
N LEU A 499 0.76 -8.85 -12.24
CA LEU A 499 0.53 -9.46 -13.56
C LEU A 499 -0.75 -10.28 -13.58
N ASN A 500 -0.96 -11.14 -12.59
CA ASN A 500 -2.11 -12.01 -12.52
C ASN A 500 -2.31 -12.52 -11.10
N GLU A 501 -3.06 -11.77 -10.31
CA GLU A 501 -3.29 -12.06 -8.90
C GLU A 501 -3.96 -13.43 -8.66
N PRO A 502 -5.03 -13.83 -9.37
CA PRO A 502 -5.60 -15.18 -9.21
C PRO A 502 -4.59 -16.30 -9.45
N VAL A 503 -3.74 -16.17 -10.48
CA VAL A 503 -2.74 -17.21 -10.77
C VAL A 503 -1.67 -17.27 -9.70
N TYR A 504 -1.23 -16.12 -9.18
CA TYR A 504 -0.26 -16.08 -8.07
C TYR A 504 -0.75 -16.90 -6.87
N TYR A 505 -2.00 -16.72 -6.45
CA TYR A 505 -2.56 -17.49 -5.33
C TYR A 505 -2.81 -18.96 -5.65
N LEU A 506 -3.00 -19.32 -6.93
CA LEU A 506 -3.19 -20.71 -7.35
C LEU A 506 -1.90 -21.51 -7.49
N THR A 507 -0.77 -20.87 -7.84
CA THR A 507 0.50 -21.57 -8.12
C THR A 507 1.58 -21.35 -7.07
N ASP A 508 1.62 -20.15 -6.48
CA ASP A 508 2.71 -19.67 -5.64
C ASP A 508 2.23 -19.31 -4.22
N GLY A 509 0.96 -19.58 -3.90
CA GLY A 509 0.25 -19.11 -2.70
C GLY A 509 0.59 -19.79 -1.37
N GLU A 510 1.63 -20.62 -1.31
CA GLU A 510 2.09 -21.30 -0.07
C GLU A 510 3.23 -20.56 0.64
#